data_AF-A0A7W7A897-F1
#
_entry.id   AF-A0A7W7A897-F1
#
_cell.length_a   1.000
_cell.length_b   1.000
_cell.length_c   1.000
_cell.angle_alpha   90.00
_cell.angle_beta   90.00
_cell.angle_gamma   90.00
#
_symmetry.space_group_name_H-M   'P 1'
#
loop_
_entity.id
_entity.type
_entity.pdbx_description
1 polymer ?
#
loop_
_entity_poly.entity_id
_entity_poly.type
_entity_poly.pdbx_seq_one_letter_code
_entity_poly.pdbx_strand_id
1 'polypeptide(L)'
;MANAVETTAIVEHEAAGGEHHVEPSALGLGPGAWVALSMAIFLAILVSKKVPGAIVGGLDKQIDAIRKQLNEAKVLRAEAEKLRAEYAAKIANAEKDAASMVEHAKTEAAAIIAKAEADAATTIVRREKMASDKIAAAERAAVDDLRAKAAEAATAAARGLIAKNHSAGADKALVDGAIAGLVN
;
A
#
# COMPACT_ATOMS: atom_id res chain seq x y z
N MET A 1 82.05 57.15 1.83
CA MET A 1 82.80 56.29 0.89
C MET A 1 82.30 54.86 1.10
N ALA A 2 81.75 54.14 0.14
CA ALA A 2 81.33 54.51 -1.21
C ALA A 2 80.21 53.56 -1.69
N ASN A 3 79.39 54.04 -2.65
CA ASN A 3 78.57 53.26 -3.61
C ASN A 3 79.42 52.15 -4.30
N ALA A 4 78.93 51.18 -5.08
CA ALA A 4 77.68 50.93 -5.83
C ALA A 4 77.66 49.41 -6.21
N VAL A 5 76.66 48.76 -6.82
CA VAL A 5 75.21 48.98 -7.11
C VAL A 5 74.63 47.61 -7.55
N GLU A 6 73.30 47.41 -7.57
CA GLU A 6 72.67 46.23 -8.19
C GLU A 6 72.79 46.25 -9.72
N THR A 7 73.03 45.12 -10.39
CA THR A 7 72.56 44.91 -11.78
C THR A 7 72.21 43.45 -12.04
N THR A 8 70.95 43.21 -12.43
CA THR A 8 70.45 41.97 -13.01
C THR A 8 70.90 41.80 -14.46
N ALA A 9 71.47 40.64 -14.79
CA ALA A 9 71.87 40.31 -16.17
C ALA A 9 70.68 39.78 -16.98
N ILE A 10 69.97 40.69 -17.66
CA ILE A 10 69.24 40.37 -18.88
C ILE A 10 70.26 39.99 -19.97
N VAL A 11 70.11 38.81 -20.57
CA VAL A 11 70.97 38.38 -21.70
C VAL A 11 70.24 38.68 -23.00
N GLU A 12 70.40 39.91 -23.48
CA GLU A 12 70.30 40.18 -24.91
C GLU A 12 71.56 39.63 -25.59
N HIS A 13 71.38 38.89 -26.68
CA HIS A 13 72.49 38.33 -27.45
C HIS A 13 72.79 39.23 -28.65
N GLU A 14 73.52 40.31 -28.41
CA GLU A 14 74.03 41.17 -29.48
C GLU A 14 75.36 40.63 -30.03
N ALA A 15 75.51 40.60 -31.35
CA ALA A 15 76.60 39.92 -32.03
C ALA A 15 77.79 40.85 -32.31
N ALA A 16 78.99 40.49 -31.86
CA ALA A 16 80.25 41.10 -32.32
C ALA A 16 81.46 40.18 -32.11
N GLY A 17 82.43 40.25 -33.03
CA GLY A 17 83.79 39.72 -32.84
C GLY A 17 84.02 38.31 -33.39
N GLY A 18 84.59 38.22 -34.60
CA GLY A 18 84.99 36.93 -35.17
C GLY A 18 86.37 36.49 -34.69
N GLU A 19 86.44 35.30 -34.10
CA GLU A 19 87.66 34.48 -34.12
C GLU A 19 87.54 33.40 -35.20
N HIS A 20 88.66 33.03 -35.81
CA HIS A 20 88.73 31.97 -36.83
C HIS A 20 88.59 30.58 -36.21
N HIS A 21 87.40 30.26 -35.74
CA HIS A 21 87.00 28.86 -35.54
C HIS A 21 86.93 28.20 -36.92
N VAL A 22 87.89 27.33 -37.21
CA VAL A 22 87.80 26.41 -38.35
C VAL A 22 86.72 25.38 -38.01
N GLU A 23 85.47 25.74 -38.26
CA GLU A 23 84.36 24.81 -38.15
C GLU A 23 84.61 23.63 -39.12
N PRO A 24 84.53 22.37 -38.66
CA PRO A 24 84.71 21.21 -39.52
C PRO A 24 83.53 21.07 -40.49
N SER A 25 83.62 21.78 -41.61
CA SER A 25 82.61 21.77 -42.67
C SER A 25 82.78 20.54 -43.57
N ALA A 26 81.81 19.63 -43.52
CA ALA A 26 81.72 18.53 -44.46
C ALA A 26 80.80 18.93 -45.63
N LEU A 27 81.27 18.76 -46.87
CA LEU A 27 80.52 19.09 -48.10
C LEU A 27 80.02 20.56 -48.18
N GLY A 28 80.76 21.51 -47.61
CA GLY A 28 80.43 22.95 -47.69
C GLY A 28 79.32 23.42 -46.75
N LEU A 29 78.87 22.57 -45.83
CA LEU A 29 77.89 22.90 -44.79
C LEU A 29 78.57 22.93 -43.42
N GLY A 30 78.29 23.96 -42.62
CA GLY A 30 78.79 24.07 -41.25
C GLY A 30 78.15 23.04 -40.30
N PRO A 31 78.76 22.74 -39.14
CA PRO A 31 78.23 21.84 -38.11
C PRO A 31 76.77 22.12 -37.75
N GLY A 32 76.38 23.39 -37.59
CA GLY A 32 74.99 23.77 -37.31
C GLY A 32 73.99 23.32 -38.37
N ALA A 33 74.39 23.32 -39.65
CA ALA A 33 73.55 22.83 -40.75
C ALA A 33 73.44 21.30 -40.75
N TRP A 34 74.49 20.58 -40.38
CA TRP A 34 74.43 19.11 -40.21
C TRP A 34 73.58 18.70 -38.99
N VAL A 35 73.62 19.48 -37.90
CA VAL A 35 72.71 19.29 -36.75
C VAL A 35 71.27 19.57 -37.15
N ALA A 36 71.00 20.66 -37.87
CA ALA A 36 69.67 20.99 -38.37
C ALA A 36 69.12 19.91 -39.33
N LEU A 37 69.96 19.40 -40.24
CA LEU A 37 69.61 18.30 -41.14
C LEU A 37 69.30 17.01 -40.38
N SER A 38 70.13 16.66 -39.39
CA SER A 38 69.91 15.48 -38.53
C SER A 38 68.60 15.59 -37.74
N MET A 39 68.30 16.78 -37.20
CA MET A 39 67.06 17.06 -36.47
C MET A 39 65.84 17.05 -37.39
N ALA A 40 65.96 17.57 -38.62
CA ALA A 40 64.91 17.51 -39.63
C ALA A 40 64.59 16.07 -40.05
N ILE A 41 65.61 15.22 -40.24
CA ILE A 41 65.44 13.78 -40.52
C ILE A 41 64.79 13.07 -39.33
N PHE A 42 65.21 13.36 -38.10
CA PHE A 42 64.60 12.81 -36.89
C PHE A 42 63.11 13.19 -36.76
N LEU A 43 62.76 14.46 -36.96
CA LEU A 43 61.37 14.92 -36.96
C LEU A 43 60.55 14.30 -38.10
N ALA A 44 61.12 14.18 -39.31
CA ALA A 44 60.47 13.49 -40.43
C ALA A 44 60.18 12.02 -40.13
N ILE A 45 61.08 11.32 -39.43
CA ILE A 45 60.87 9.94 -38.96
C ILE A 45 59.77 9.88 -37.89
N LEU A 46 59.75 10.80 -36.91
CA LEU A 46 58.70 10.85 -35.88
C LEU A 46 57.29 11.10 -36.47
N VAL A 47 57.19 12.01 -37.44
CA VAL A 47 55.95 12.29 -38.19
C VAL A 47 55.55 11.08 -39.03
N SER A 48 56.49 10.46 -39.75
CA SER A 48 56.23 9.26 -40.56
C SER A 48 55.75 8.07 -39.71
N LYS A 49 56.32 7.89 -38.52
CA LYS A 49 55.88 6.89 -37.52
C LYS A 49 54.65 7.32 -36.70
N LYS A 50 54.01 8.45 -37.06
CA LYS A 50 52.77 8.98 -36.45
C LYS A 50 52.83 9.19 -34.94
N VAL A 51 54.01 9.45 -34.36
CA VAL A 51 54.16 9.65 -32.91
C VAL A 51 53.28 10.80 -32.36
N PRO A 52 53.16 11.97 -33.03
CA PRO A 52 52.25 13.03 -32.57
C PRO A 52 50.78 12.58 -32.55
N GLY A 53 50.35 11.81 -33.56
CA GLY A 53 48.98 11.30 -33.65
C GLY A 53 48.65 10.27 -32.57
N ALA A 54 49.62 9.47 -32.13
CA ALA A 54 49.45 8.54 -31.02
C ALA A 54 49.25 9.26 -29.67
N ILE A 55 49.93 10.40 -29.46
CA ILE A 55 49.77 11.23 -28.26
C ILE A 55 48.39 11.90 -28.25
N VAL A 56 48.00 12.56 -29.35
CA VAL A 56 46.67 13.19 -29.47
C VAL A 56 45.54 12.16 -29.33
N GLY A 57 45.62 11.03 -30.03
CA GLY A 57 44.62 9.96 -29.90
C GLY A 57 44.59 9.29 -28.51
N GLY A 58 45.65 9.40 -27.71
CA GLY A 58 45.67 8.99 -26.31
C GLY A 58 44.91 9.96 -25.40
N LEU A 59 45.06 11.27 -25.65
CA LEU A 59 44.31 12.33 -24.96
C LEU A 59 42.83 12.29 -25.32
N ASP A 60 42.48 12.15 -26.60
CA ASP A 60 41.09 12.03 -27.06
C ASP A 60 40.37 10.83 -26.41
N LYS A 61 41.04 9.68 -26.31
CA LYS A 61 40.51 8.51 -25.60
C LYS A 61 40.23 8.77 -24.12
N GLN A 62 41.07 9.57 -23.44
CA GLN A 62 40.81 9.95 -22.06
C GLN A 62 39.63 10.92 -21.96
N ILE A 63 39.54 11.90 -22.86
CA ILE A 63 38.42 12.85 -22.95
C ILE A 63 37.11 12.10 -23.16
N ASP A 64 37.06 11.14 -24.08
CA ASP A 64 35.85 10.35 -24.35
C ASP A 64 35.51 9.37 -23.23
N ALA A 65 36.50 8.79 -22.54
CA ALA A 65 36.28 7.99 -21.34
C ALA A 65 35.67 8.83 -20.20
N ILE A 66 36.19 10.04 -19.95
CA ILE A 66 35.68 10.97 -18.94
C ILE A 66 34.26 11.45 -19.32
N ARG A 67 34.01 11.77 -20.60
CA ARG A 67 32.67 12.13 -21.10
C ARG A 67 31.67 11.00 -20.88
N LYS A 68 32.07 9.75 -21.18
CA LYS A 68 31.24 8.56 -20.95
C LYS A 68 30.90 8.39 -19.47
N GLN A 69 31.91 8.42 -18.59
CA GLN A 69 31.70 8.33 -17.13
C GLN A 69 30.81 9.46 -16.59
N LEU A 70 30.99 10.69 -17.07
CA LEU A 70 30.17 11.83 -16.67
C LEU A 70 28.71 11.69 -17.16
N ASN A 71 28.49 11.13 -18.34
CA ASN A 71 27.14 10.85 -18.84
C ASN A 71 26.48 9.70 -18.07
N GLU A 72 27.21 8.62 -17.78
CA GLU A 72 26.74 7.51 -16.93
C GLU A 72 26.38 8.01 -15.51
N ALA A 73 27.21 8.86 -14.91
CA ALA A 73 26.92 9.47 -13.61
C ALA A 73 25.70 10.40 -13.63
N LYS A 74 25.48 11.16 -14.73
CA LYS A 74 24.28 11.97 -14.92
C LYS A 74 23.02 11.13 -15.07
N VAL A 75 23.08 10.04 -15.83
CA VAL A 75 21.96 9.09 -16.00
C VAL A 75 21.63 8.43 -14.66
N LEU A 76 22.63 7.88 -13.97
CA LEU A 76 22.45 7.25 -12.65
C LEU A 76 21.86 8.24 -11.62
N ARG A 77 22.28 9.51 -11.66
CA ARG A 77 21.69 10.56 -10.82
C ARG A 77 20.22 10.83 -11.18
N ALA A 78 19.89 10.95 -12.47
CA ALA A 78 18.52 11.16 -12.91
C ALA A 78 17.61 9.97 -12.56
N GLU A 79 18.12 8.74 -12.66
CA GLU A 79 17.44 7.52 -12.23
C GLU A 79 17.22 7.50 -10.71
N ALA A 80 18.22 7.88 -9.91
CA ALA A 80 18.09 7.99 -8.46
C ALA A 80 17.11 9.09 -8.02
N GLU A 81 17.11 10.24 -8.69
CA GLU A 81 16.16 11.33 -8.44
C GLU A 81 14.73 10.93 -8.84
N LYS A 82 14.54 10.25 -9.98
CA LYS A 82 13.26 9.66 -10.40
C LYS A 82 12.77 8.61 -9.39
N LEU A 83 13.62 7.67 -9.01
CA LEU A 83 13.29 6.61 -8.06
C LEU A 83 12.90 7.18 -6.69
N ARG A 84 13.62 8.21 -6.22
CA ARG A 84 13.25 8.94 -5.00
C ARG A 84 11.87 9.60 -5.11
N ALA A 85 11.55 10.21 -6.25
CA ALA A 85 10.24 10.82 -6.48
C ALA A 85 9.12 9.76 -6.51
N GLU A 86 9.36 8.61 -7.16
CA GLU A 86 8.42 7.48 -7.19
C GLU A 86 8.17 6.91 -5.78
N TYR A 87 9.20 6.71 -4.96
CA TYR A 87 9.04 6.27 -3.57
C TYR A 87 8.33 7.32 -2.70
N ALA A 88 8.64 8.61 -2.86
CA ALA A 88 7.95 9.68 -2.12
C ALA A 88 6.45 9.73 -2.47
N ALA A 89 6.10 9.64 -3.76
CA ALA A 89 4.72 9.56 -4.21
C ALA A 89 4.03 8.28 -3.71
N LYS A 90 4.73 7.14 -3.70
CA LYS A 90 4.20 5.86 -3.20
C LYS A 90 3.94 5.90 -1.69
N ILE A 91 4.79 6.56 -0.89
CA ILE A 91 4.57 6.76 0.54
C ILE A 91 3.34 7.66 0.78
N ALA A 92 3.26 8.81 0.11
CA ALA A 92 2.12 9.73 0.24
C ALA A 92 0.78 9.08 -0.18
N ASN A 93 0.79 8.25 -1.23
CA ASN A 93 -0.38 7.46 -1.62
C ASN A 93 -0.70 6.39 -0.57
N ALA A 94 0.28 5.65 -0.05
CA ALA A 94 0.05 4.64 0.98
C ALA A 94 -0.50 5.23 2.29
N GLU A 95 -0.06 6.43 2.70
CA GLU A 95 -0.60 7.17 3.85
C GLU A 95 -2.06 7.58 3.60
N LYS A 96 -2.38 8.09 2.40
CA LYS A 96 -3.74 8.43 1.99
C LYS A 96 -4.65 7.20 1.92
N ASP A 97 -4.16 6.10 1.38
CA ASP A 97 -4.90 4.84 1.27
C ASP A 97 -5.15 4.24 2.66
N ALA A 98 -4.16 4.29 3.56
CA ALA A 98 -4.33 3.87 4.95
C ALA A 98 -5.35 4.74 5.71
N ALA A 99 -5.32 6.06 5.53
CA ALA A 99 -6.32 6.97 6.09
C ALA A 99 -7.73 6.67 5.55
N SER A 100 -7.84 6.43 4.23
CA SER A 100 -9.09 6.02 3.58
C SER A 100 -9.62 4.70 4.13
N MET A 101 -8.75 3.68 4.26
CA MET A 101 -9.09 2.39 4.86
C MET A 101 -9.61 2.52 6.29
N VAL A 102 -9.02 3.40 7.10
CA VAL A 102 -9.47 3.65 8.48
C VAL A 102 -10.84 4.32 8.51
N GLU A 103 -11.11 5.32 7.67
CA GLU A 103 -12.43 5.96 7.60
C GLU A 103 -13.51 5.03 7.03
N HIS A 104 -13.18 4.21 6.03
CA HIS A 104 -14.07 3.16 5.54
C HIS A 104 -14.38 2.13 6.65
N ALA A 105 -13.36 1.64 7.37
CA ALA A 105 -13.55 0.69 8.47
C ALA A 105 -14.40 1.26 9.62
N LYS A 106 -14.24 2.54 9.98
CA LYS A 106 -15.11 3.23 10.95
C LYS A 106 -16.56 3.31 10.45
N THR A 107 -16.75 3.66 9.18
CA THR A 107 -18.08 3.79 8.57
C THR A 107 -18.80 2.45 8.51
N GLU A 108 -18.09 1.38 8.12
CA GLU A 108 -18.62 0.02 8.12
C GLU A 108 -18.92 -0.48 9.54
N ALA A 109 -18.03 -0.22 10.51
CA ALA A 109 -18.28 -0.58 11.91
C ALA A 109 -19.53 0.12 12.48
N ALA A 110 -19.71 1.42 12.19
CA ALA A 110 -20.90 2.16 12.59
C ALA A 110 -22.17 1.60 11.92
N ALA A 111 -22.12 1.24 10.64
CA ALA A 111 -23.22 0.62 9.92
C ALA A 111 -23.57 -0.78 10.46
N ILE A 112 -22.56 -1.57 10.84
CA ILE A 112 -22.73 -2.88 11.49
C ILE A 112 -23.39 -2.74 12.85
N ILE A 113 -22.98 -1.77 13.68
CA ILE A 113 -23.59 -1.50 14.99
C ILE A 113 -25.06 -1.08 14.81
N ALA A 114 -25.34 -0.09 13.96
CA ALA A 114 -26.70 0.38 13.72
C ALA A 114 -27.62 -0.74 13.19
N LYS A 115 -27.10 -1.62 12.32
CA LYS A 115 -27.83 -2.80 11.86
C LYS A 115 -28.06 -3.81 12.99
N ALA A 116 -27.03 -4.11 13.79
CA ALA A 116 -27.14 -5.04 14.92
C ALA A 116 -28.16 -4.56 15.96
N GLU A 117 -28.23 -3.26 16.23
CA GLU A 117 -29.25 -2.65 17.09
C GLU A 117 -30.66 -2.82 16.51
N ALA A 118 -30.86 -2.57 15.21
CA ALA A 118 -32.14 -2.77 14.53
C ALA A 118 -32.59 -4.25 14.49
N ASP A 119 -31.66 -5.17 14.21
CA ASP A 119 -31.90 -6.62 14.20
C ASP A 119 -32.20 -7.15 15.62
N ALA A 120 -31.52 -6.60 16.65
CA ALA A 120 -31.78 -6.90 18.06
C ALA A 120 -33.16 -6.40 18.50
N ALA A 121 -33.52 -5.14 18.20
CA ALA A 121 -34.83 -4.57 18.51
C ALA A 121 -35.96 -5.39 17.84
N THR A 122 -35.80 -5.73 16.55
CA THR A 122 -36.73 -6.60 15.82
C THR A 122 -36.85 -7.99 16.46
N THR A 123 -35.74 -8.55 16.93
CA THR A 123 -35.72 -9.84 17.64
C THR A 123 -36.42 -9.76 19.00
N ILE A 124 -36.28 -8.66 19.74
CA ILE A 124 -36.97 -8.42 21.01
C ILE A 124 -38.48 -8.35 20.78
N VAL A 125 -38.96 -7.50 19.86
CA VAL A 125 -40.40 -7.38 19.53
C VAL A 125 -41.00 -8.73 19.09
N ARG A 126 -40.25 -9.50 18.29
CA ARG A 126 -40.69 -10.86 17.90
C ARG A 126 -40.76 -11.83 19.09
N ARG A 127 -39.81 -11.76 20.02
CA ARG A 127 -39.81 -12.58 21.25
C ARG A 127 -40.93 -12.19 22.20
N GLU A 128 -41.18 -10.90 22.37
CA GLU A 128 -42.30 -10.37 23.16
C GLU A 128 -43.63 -10.83 22.59
N LYS A 129 -43.84 -10.71 21.27
CA LYS A 129 -45.04 -11.23 20.61
C LYS A 129 -45.19 -12.74 20.81
N MET A 130 -44.14 -13.54 20.61
CA MET A 130 -44.20 -15.00 20.85
C MET A 130 -44.48 -15.35 22.32
N ALA A 131 -44.06 -14.52 23.28
CA ALA A 131 -44.38 -14.71 24.70
C ALA A 131 -45.85 -14.36 24.98
N SER A 132 -46.34 -13.23 24.46
CA SER A 132 -47.74 -12.79 24.54
C SER A 132 -48.69 -13.82 23.91
N ASP A 133 -48.39 -14.30 22.70
CA ASP A 133 -49.17 -15.32 22.00
C ASP A 133 -49.23 -16.64 22.80
N LYS A 134 -48.13 -17.02 23.47
CA LYS A 134 -48.08 -18.19 24.37
C LYS A 134 -48.88 -18.00 25.66
N ILE A 135 -48.83 -16.80 26.26
CA ILE A 135 -49.61 -16.46 27.45
C ILE A 135 -51.10 -16.53 27.09
N ALA A 136 -51.54 -15.89 26.01
CA ALA A 136 -52.93 -15.92 25.55
C ALA A 136 -53.41 -17.34 25.19
N ALA A 137 -52.53 -18.20 24.68
CA ALA A 137 -52.86 -19.62 24.45
C ALA A 137 -53.02 -20.40 25.78
N ALA A 138 -52.12 -20.18 26.75
CA ALA A 138 -52.18 -20.81 28.07
C ALA A 138 -53.39 -20.33 28.89
N GLU A 139 -53.75 -19.04 28.80
CA GLU A 139 -54.95 -18.48 29.43
C GLU A 139 -56.24 -19.13 28.91
N ARG A 140 -56.36 -19.28 27.58
CA ARG A 140 -57.51 -19.99 26.98
C ARG A 140 -57.59 -21.44 27.46
N ALA A 141 -56.47 -22.16 27.43
CA ALA A 141 -56.40 -23.54 27.92
C ALA A 141 -56.78 -23.63 29.42
N ALA A 142 -56.30 -22.72 30.26
CA ALA A 142 -56.63 -22.68 31.69
C ALA A 142 -58.12 -22.36 31.95
N VAL A 143 -58.74 -21.51 31.14
CA VAL A 143 -60.19 -21.22 31.21
C VAL A 143 -61.02 -22.44 30.80
N ASP A 144 -60.62 -23.16 29.75
CA ASP A 144 -61.33 -24.36 29.30
C ASP A 144 -61.13 -25.54 30.26
N ASP A 145 -59.94 -25.71 30.85
CA ASP A 145 -59.67 -26.64 31.97
C ASP A 145 -60.55 -26.33 33.20
N LEU A 146 -60.71 -25.04 33.55
CA LEU A 146 -61.55 -24.62 34.67
C LEU A 146 -63.04 -24.91 34.38
N ARG A 147 -63.50 -24.68 33.15
CA ARG A 147 -64.85 -25.04 32.71
C ARG A 147 -65.09 -26.54 32.76
N ALA A 148 -64.13 -27.34 32.30
CA ALA A 148 -64.21 -28.80 32.36
C ALA A 148 -64.33 -29.28 33.81
N LYS A 149 -63.45 -28.83 34.70
CA LYS A 149 -63.49 -29.16 36.15
C LYS A 149 -64.79 -28.70 36.81
N ALA A 150 -65.32 -27.53 36.46
CA ALA A 150 -66.60 -27.04 36.96
C ALA A 150 -67.78 -27.91 36.48
N ALA A 151 -67.78 -28.32 35.21
CA ALA A 151 -68.79 -29.21 34.64
C ALA A 151 -68.72 -30.62 35.26
N GLU A 152 -67.53 -31.16 35.49
CA GLU A 152 -67.32 -32.43 36.20
C GLU A 152 -67.83 -32.36 37.64
N ALA A 153 -67.47 -31.31 38.39
CA ALA A 153 -67.92 -31.11 39.76
C ALA A 153 -69.44 -30.94 39.85
N ALA A 154 -70.05 -30.15 38.96
CA ALA A 154 -71.50 -29.99 38.87
C ALA A 154 -72.19 -31.32 38.53
N THR A 155 -71.65 -32.09 37.58
CA THR A 155 -72.19 -33.41 37.21
C THR A 155 -72.06 -34.43 38.35
N ALA A 156 -70.94 -34.42 39.08
CA ALA A 156 -70.74 -35.26 40.25
C ALA A 156 -71.71 -34.91 41.39
N ALA A 157 -71.91 -33.62 41.65
CA ALA A 157 -72.89 -33.15 42.63
C ALA A 157 -74.33 -33.51 42.22
N ALA A 158 -74.69 -33.33 40.94
CA ALA A 158 -75.99 -33.72 40.39
C ALA A 158 -76.23 -35.23 40.51
N ARG A 159 -75.25 -36.08 40.15
CA ARG A 159 -75.31 -37.54 40.37
C ARG A 159 -75.52 -37.89 41.84
N GLY A 160 -74.82 -37.24 42.76
CA GLY A 160 -74.99 -37.43 44.20
C GLY A 160 -76.37 -37.01 44.73
N LEU A 161 -76.94 -35.93 44.20
CA LEU A 161 -78.30 -35.47 44.51
C LEU A 161 -79.37 -36.42 43.95
N ILE A 162 -79.22 -36.87 42.70
CA ILE A 162 -80.10 -37.86 42.07
C ILE A 162 -80.08 -39.15 42.91
N ALA A 163 -78.89 -39.70 43.21
CA ALA A 163 -78.77 -40.94 43.98
C ALA A 163 -79.38 -40.86 45.39
N LYS A 164 -79.38 -39.68 46.03
CA LYS A 164 -80.01 -39.46 47.34
C LYS A 164 -81.54 -39.31 47.28
N ASN A 165 -82.06 -38.74 46.19
CA ASN A 165 -83.50 -38.52 46.00
C ASN A 165 -84.17 -39.63 45.18
N HIS A 166 -83.41 -40.61 44.70
CA HIS A 166 -83.91 -41.75 43.93
C HIS A 166 -84.78 -42.65 44.81
N SER A 167 -86.05 -42.79 44.44
CA SER A 167 -87.01 -43.66 45.13
C SER A 167 -87.92 -44.32 44.11
N ALA A 168 -88.54 -45.44 44.47
CA ALA A 168 -89.40 -46.20 43.58
C ALA A 168 -90.60 -45.38 43.03
N GLY A 169 -91.01 -44.31 43.71
CA GLY A 169 -92.02 -43.37 43.21
C GLY A 169 -91.49 -42.45 42.10
N ALA A 170 -90.23 -42.03 42.18
CA ALA A 170 -89.57 -41.24 41.14
C ALA A 170 -89.28 -42.09 39.89
N ASP A 171 -88.83 -43.34 40.07
CA ASP A 171 -88.65 -44.30 38.97
C ASP A 171 -89.93 -44.47 38.14
N LYS A 172 -91.07 -44.70 38.82
CA LYS A 172 -92.35 -44.86 38.14
C LYS A 172 -92.74 -43.63 37.33
N ALA A 173 -92.60 -42.43 37.90
CA ALA A 173 -92.91 -41.18 37.20
C ALA A 173 -92.01 -40.94 35.97
N LEU A 174 -90.73 -41.34 36.03
CA LEU A 174 -89.81 -41.27 34.89
C LEU A 174 -90.19 -42.27 33.79
N VAL A 175 -90.57 -43.49 34.14
CA VAL A 175 -91.03 -44.52 33.19
C VAL A 175 -92.34 -44.10 32.52
N ASP A 176 -93.33 -43.67 33.30
CA ASP A 176 -94.63 -43.20 32.78
C ASP A 176 -94.44 -41.98 31.83
N GLY A 177 -93.51 -41.07 32.17
CA GLY A 177 -93.14 -39.93 31.31
C GLY A 177 -92.39 -40.32 30.03
N ALA A 178 -91.49 -41.30 30.08
CA ALA A 178 -90.79 -41.81 28.91
C ALA A 178 -91.73 -42.56 27.95
N ILE A 179 -92.70 -43.30 28.49
CA ILE A 179 -93.76 -43.95 27.69
C ILE A 179 -94.65 -42.89 27.02
N ALA A 180 -95.05 -41.83 27.75
CA ALA A 180 -95.82 -40.73 27.18
C ALA A 180 -95.06 -39.99 26.06
N GLY A 181 -93.74 -39.79 26.22
CA GLY A 181 -92.87 -39.18 25.21
C GLY A 181 -92.53 -40.06 23.99
N LEU A 182 -92.95 -41.33 23.98
CA LEU A 182 -92.86 -42.24 22.83
C LEU A 182 -94.20 -42.40 22.08
N VAL A 183 -95.29 -41.89 22.66
CA VAL A 183 -96.67 -41.97 22.12
C VAL A 183 -97.09 -40.64 21.44
N ASN A 184 -96.20 -39.65 21.44
CA ASN A 184 -96.37 -38.31 20.87
C ASN A 184 -95.20 -37.94 19.95
#